data_AF-A0A832IRQ1-F1
#
_entry.id   AF-A0A832IRQ1-F1
#
_cell.length_a   1.000
_cell.length_b   1.000
_cell.length_c   1.000
_cell.angle_alpha   90.00
_cell.angle_beta   90.00
_cell.angle_gamma   90.00
#
_symmetry.space_group_name_H-M   'P 1'
#
loop_
_entity.id
_entity.type
_entity.pdbx_description
1 polymer ?
#
loop_
_entity_poly.entity_id
_entity_poly.type
_entity_poly.pdbx_seq_one_letter_code
_entity_poly.pdbx_strand_id
1 'polypeptide(L)'
;MQFLIDFLETKEITETKIFEQLKCSVEEAEILRHITRKHIKGNEENSVFLILDELFSTEGYDYILKLPLVKNLLDLGWIVQSSFAQVKTEEVSQIELVNATVMLSKSFERLLEEGSLEVELPQSSPYTDHLEYLRDQFHRIELYQKISTIRHNYKKRSLSIERLEKSLKML
;
A
#
# COMPACT_ATOMS: atom_id res chain seq x y z
N MET A 1 1.29 -4.61 -17.47
CA MET A 1 2.11 -5.82 -17.19
C MET A 1 3.62 -5.64 -17.42
N GLN A 2 4.09 -4.72 -18.28
CA GLN A 2 5.55 -4.50 -18.45
C GLN A 2 6.23 -4.04 -17.15
N PHE A 3 5.55 -3.26 -16.32
CA PHE A 3 6.06 -2.78 -15.03
C PHE A 3 6.26 -3.90 -14.00
N LEU A 4 5.39 -4.93 -14.01
CA LEU A 4 5.55 -6.11 -13.16
C LEU A 4 6.83 -6.89 -13.50
N ILE A 5 7.08 -7.14 -14.79
CA ILE A 5 8.26 -7.87 -15.25
C ILE A 5 9.53 -7.07 -14.95
N ASP A 6 9.50 -5.76 -15.22
CA ASP A 6 10.58 -4.82 -14.89
C ASP A 6 10.91 -4.84 -13.39
N PHE A 7 9.90 -4.87 -12.52
CA PHE A 7 10.09 -4.93 -11.07
C PHE A 7 10.71 -6.26 -10.58
N LEU A 8 10.48 -7.35 -11.30
CA LEU A 8 10.94 -8.69 -10.92
C LEU A 8 12.28 -9.09 -11.54
N GLU A 9 12.60 -8.62 -12.74
CA GLU A 9 13.79 -9.04 -13.47
C GLU A 9 14.98 -8.08 -13.30
N THR A 10 14.71 -6.82 -12.97
CA THR A 10 15.76 -5.83 -12.76
C THR A 10 16.60 -6.16 -11.53
N LYS A 11 17.93 -6.12 -11.69
CA LYS A 11 18.89 -6.47 -10.63
C LYS A 11 18.82 -5.49 -9.47
N GLU A 12 18.91 -4.19 -9.76
CA GLU A 12 18.80 -3.13 -8.78
C GLU A 12 17.38 -2.59 -8.72
N ILE A 13 16.76 -2.63 -7.54
CA ILE A 13 15.39 -2.13 -7.36
C ILE A 13 15.30 -0.63 -7.62
N THR A 14 16.37 0.11 -7.38
CA THR A 14 16.48 1.56 -7.60
C THR A 14 16.32 1.96 -9.07
N GLU A 15 16.60 1.06 -10.00
CA GLU A 15 16.48 1.32 -11.45
C GLU A 15 15.09 0.99 -12.00
N THR A 16 14.21 0.39 -11.18
CA THR A 16 12.87 0.01 -11.63
C THR A 16 11.99 1.24 -11.84
N LYS A 17 11.15 1.20 -12.87
CA LYS A 17 10.30 2.33 -13.26
C LYS A 17 9.30 2.76 -12.19
N ILE A 18 8.98 1.86 -11.26
CA ILE A 18 7.99 2.10 -10.20
C ILE A 18 8.63 2.58 -8.89
N PHE A 19 9.95 2.48 -8.72
CA PHE A 19 10.62 2.77 -7.45
C PHE A 19 10.36 4.19 -6.94
N GLU A 20 10.43 5.18 -7.83
CA GLU A 20 10.15 6.58 -7.49
C GLU A 20 8.73 6.79 -6.95
N GLN A 21 7.77 5.97 -7.39
CA GLN A 21 6.37 6.07 -6.98
C GLN A 21 6.09 5.39 -5.63
N LEU A 22 6.93 4.44 -5.21
CA LEU A 22 6.74 3.68 -3.97
C LEU A 22 7.01 4.51 -2.71
N LYS A 23 7.85 5.55 -2.82
CA LYS A 23 8.32 6.41 -1.71
C LYS A 23 8.82 5.62 -0.49
N CYS A 24 9.41 4.45 -0.72
CA CYS A 24 9.94 3.57 0.30
C CYS A 24 11.48 3.45 0.21
N SER A 25 12.09 2.88 1.23
CA SER A 25 13.51 2.54 1.26
C SER A 25 13.84 1.33 0.40
N VAL A 26 15.12 1.13 0.08
CA VAL A 26 15.57 -0.02 -0.73
C VAL A 26 15.23 -1.35 -0.04
N GLU A 27 15.38 -1.43 1.29
CA GLU A 27 15.03 -2.63 2.06
C GLU A 27 13.51 -2.92 2.03
N GLU A 28 12.68 -1.89 2.13
CA GLU A 28 11.22 -2.02 2.00
C GLU A 28 10.79 -2.46 0.60
N ALA A 29 11.48 -1.97 -0.42
CA ALA A 29 11.21 -2.36 -1.80
C ALA A 29 11.64 -3.80 -2.10
N GLU A 30 12.73 -4.30 -1.48
CA GLU A 30 13.11 -5.72 -1.51
C GLU A 30 12.04 -6.61 -0.88
N ILE A 31 11.49 -6.20 0.27
CA ILE A 31 10.38 -6.89 0.91
C ILE A 31 9.17 -6.99 -0.05
N LEU A 32 8.79 -5.88 -0.68
CA LEU A 32 7.69 -5.87 -1.66
C LEU A 32 7.99 -6.78 -2.87
N ARG A 33 9.22 -6.75 -3.40
CA ARG A 33 9.64 -7.61 -4.51
C ARG A 33 9.54 -9.09 -4.14
N HIS A 34 9.94 -9.45 -2.93
CA HIS A 34 9.85 -10.81 -2.42
C HIS A 34 8.40 -11.30 -2.31
N ILE A 35 7.54 -10.48 -1.70
CA ILE A 35 6.10 -10.79 -1.58
C ILE A 35 5.48 -10.93 -2.98
N THR A 36 5.84 -10.05 -3.92
CA THR A 36 5.36 -10.11 -5.31
C THR A 36 5.78 -11.39 -6.03
N ARG A 37 7.04 -11.84 -5.84
CA ARG A 37 7.51 -13.12 -6.39
C ARG A 37 6.72 -14.30 -5.83
N LYS A 38 6.41 -14.29 -4.53
CA LYS A 38 5.60 -15.34 -3.89
C LYS A 38 4.15 -15.32 -4.38
N HIS A 39 3.59 -14.13 -4.53
CA HIS A 39 2.23 -13.92 -5.05
C HIS A 39 2.05 -14.53 -6.45
N ILE A 40 2.97 -14.26 -7.37
CA ILE A 40 2.93 -14.82 -8.74
C ILE A 40 3.10 -16.35 -8.76
N LYS A 41 3.80 -16.90 -7.78
CA LYS A 41 3.94 -18.36 -7.60
C LYS A 41 2.71 -19.01 -6.94
N GLY A 42 1.65 -18.23 -6.67
CA GLY A 42 0.40 -18.72 -6.10
C GLY A 42 0.29 -18.63 -4.58
N ASN A 43 1.18 -17.88 -3.91
CA ASN A 43 1.12 -17.68 -2.46
C ASN A 43 0.63 -16.26 -2.13
N GLU A 44 -0.68 -16.11 -1.99
CA GLU A 44 -1.35 -14.82 -1.77
C GLU A 44 -1.07 -14.24 -0.37
N GLU A 45 -1.05 -15.09 0.65
CA GLU A 45 -0.78 -14.69 2.04
C GLU A 45 0.61 -15.12 2.48
N ASN A 46 1.37 -14.19 3.07
CA ASN A 46 2.73 -14.44 3.48
C ASN A 46 2.92 -14.06 4.95
N SER A 47 3.50 -14.97 5.73
CA SER A 47 3.86 -14.68 7.12
C SER A 47 5.01 -13.67 7.17
N VAL A 48 4.86 -12.63 7.99
CA VAL A 48 5.89 -11.59 8.18
C VAL A 48 7.20 -12.19 8.68
N PHE A 49 7.14 -13.12 9.64
CA PHE A 49 8.31 -13.86 10.11
C PHE A 49 9.07 -14.52 8.95
N LEU A 50 8.38 -15.29 8.10
CA LEU A 50 9.02 -16.00 6.98
C LEU A 50 9.62 -15.04 5.95
N ILE A 51 8.98 -13.90 5.70
CA ILE A 51 9.51 -12.88 4.79
C ILE A 51 10.83 -12.32 5.32
N LEU A 52 10.86 -11.93 6.60
CA LEU A 52 12.04 -11.31 7.20
C LEU A 52 13.17 -12.31 7.41
N ASP A 53 12.85 -13.55 7.79
CA ASP A 53 13.81 -14.63 7.97
C ASP A 53 14.50 -15.00 6.64
N GLU A 54 13.74 -15.13 5.55
CA GLU A 54 14.29 -15.45 4.22
C GLU A 54 15.12 -14.31 3.60
N LEU A 55 14.77 -13.05 3.88
CA LEU A 55 15.46 -11.90 3.28
C LEU A 55 16.69 -11.44 4.06
N PHE A 56 16.63 -11.49 5.39
CA PHE A 56 17.67 -10.94 6.26
C PHE A 56 18.47 -12.00 6.99
N SER A 57 18.19 -13.30 6.76
CA SER A 57 18.83 -14.50 7.32
C SER A 57 20.07 -14.20 8.17
N THR A 58 19.85 -13.93 9.44
CA THR A 58 20.88 -13.64 10.44
C THR A 58 20.62 -14.52 11.64
N GLU A 59 21.67 -15.12 12.19
CA GLU A 59 21.58 -16.01 13.34
C GLU A 59 20.99 -15.24 14.55
N GLY A 60 19.75 -15.55 14.95
CA GLY A 60 19.12 -14.99 16.15
C GLY A 60 17.82 -14.22 15.89
N TYR A 61 17.67 -13.06 16.55
CA TYR A 61 16.44 -12.26 16.56
C TYR A 61 16.54 -10.98 15.70
N ASP A 62 17.49 -10.93 14.77
CA ASP A 62 17.79 -9.74 13.96
C ASP A 62 16.62 -9.32 13.05
N TYR A 63 15.77 -10.27 12.66
CA TYR A 63 14.52 -10.00 11.96
C TYR A 63 13.57 -9.06 12.75
N ILE A 64 13.64 -9.07 14.09
CA ILE A 64 12.82 -8.19 14.94
C ILE A 64 13.18 -6.71 14.71
N LEU A 65 14.46 -6.43 14.46
CA LEU A 65 14.92 -5.06 14.16
C LEU A 65 14.38 -4.53 12.83
N LYS A 66 13.94 -5.43 11.93
CA LYS A 66 13.41 -5.12 10.60
C LYS A 66 11.87 -5.00 10.56
N LEU A 67 11.17 -5.30 11.66
CA LEU A 67 9.71 -5.11 11.78
C LEU A 67 9.21 -3.68 11.48
N PRO A 68 9.95 -2.59 11.82
CA PRO A 68 9.54 -1.24 11.46
C PRO A 68 9.37 -1.03 9.95
N LEU A 69 10.13 -1.74 9.11
CA LEU A 69 10.02 -1.66 7.65
C LEU A 69 8.65 -2.18 7.16
N VAL A 70 8.21 -3.31 7.72
CA VAL A 70 6.91 -3.90 7.40
C VAL A 70 5.78 -3.00 7.90
N LYS A 71 5.94 -2.38 9.07
CA LYS A 71 4.99 -1.39 9.59
C LYS A 71 4.87 -0.18 8.66
N ASN A 72 5.99 0.36 8.18
CA ASN A 72 5.96 1.46 7.21
C ASN A 72 5.26 1.06 5.91
N LEU A 73 5.47 -0.16 5.41
CA LEU A 73 4.79 -0.66 4.21
C LEU A 73 3.27 -0.78 4.39
N LEU A 74 2.80 -1.15 5.60
CA LEU A 74 1.39 -1.10 5.98
C LEU A 74 0.87 0.34 6.02
N ASP A 75 1.65 1.27 6.60
CA ASP A 75 1.30 2.68 6.72
C ASP A 75 1.22 3.38 5.34
N LEU A 76 2.09 2.99 4.40
CA LEU A 76 2.05 3.42 2.99
C LEU A 76 0.85 2.82 2.24
N GLY A 77 0.29 1.73 2.75
CA GLY A 77 -0.84 1.01 2.15
C GLY A 77 -0.46 0.14 0.98
N TRP A 78 0.80 -0.31 0.89
CA TRP A 78 1.26 -1.23 -0.16
C TRP A 78 0.93 -2.68 0.17
N ILE A 79 0.99 -3.02 1.45
CA ILE A 79 0.58 -4.32 2.00
C ILE A 79 -0.63 -4.16 2.92
N VAL A 80 -1.38 -5.24 3.11
CA VAL A 80 -2.54 -5.31 4.01
C VAL A 80 -2.41 -6.57 4.86
N GLN A 81 -2.84 -6.52 6.11
CA GLN A 81 -2.89 -7.70 6.97
C GLN A 81 -4.08 -8.59 6.60
N SER A 82 -3.86 -9.90 6.45
CA SER A 82 -4.87 -10.88 6.02
C SER A 82 -5.88 -11.27 7.11
N SER A 83 -6.05 -10.42 8.13
CA SER A 83 -6.93 -10.67 9.28
C SER A 83 -8.40 -10.37 8.95
N PHE A 84 -9.27 -11.36 9.14
CA PHE A 84 -10.74 -11.20 9.08
C PHE A 84 -11.32 -10.38 10.25
N ALA A 85 -10.58 -10.29 11.36
CA ALA A 85 -10.94 -9.33 12.38
C ALA A 85 -10.68 -7.95 11.80
N GLN A 86 -11.74 -7.16 11.66
CA GLN A 86 -11.65 -5.71 11.57
C GLN A 86 -10.97 -5.21 12.85
N VAL A 87 -9.65 -5.40 12.94
CA VAL A 87 -8.84 -4.76 13.94
C VAL A 87 -8.98 -3.30 13.58
N LYS A 88 -9.86 -2.63 14.34
CA LYS A 88 -9.90 -1.18 14.41
C LYS A 88 -8.44 -0.75 14.41
N THR A 89 -8.13 0.18 13.51
CA THR A 89 -6.84 0.83 13.24
C THR A 89 -6.23 1.52 14.47
N GLU A 90 -6.25 0.85 15.63
CA GLU A 90 -5.47 1.12 16.79
C GLU A 90 -4.06 0.60 16.48
N GLU A 91 -3.06 1.30 17.02
CA GLU A 91 -1.64 1.11 16.70
C GLU A 91 -1.24 -0.37 16.73
N VAL A 92 -1.10 -1.01 15.56
CA VAL A 92 -0.62 -2.39 15.47
C VAL A 92 0.75 -2.43 16.14
N SER A 93 0.84 -3.25 17.19
CA SER A 93 2.09 -3.40 17.94
C SER A 93 3.11 -4.10 17.05
N GLN A 94 4.38 -3.69 17.11
CA GLN A 94 5.43 -4.32 16.30
C GLN A 94 5.56 -5.83 16.58
N ILE A 95 5.25 -6.26 17.81
CA ILE A 95 5.31 -7.66 18.22
C ILE A 95 4.17 -8.47 17.59
N GLU A 96 2.96 -7.91 17.54
CA GLU A 96 1.82 -8.54 16.87
C GLU A 96 2.11 -8.78 15.38
N LEU A 97 2.86 -7.86 14.76
CA LEU A 97 3.25 -7.95 13.36
C LEU A 97 4.15 -9.17 13.06
N VAL A 98 4.90 -9.70 14.03
CA VAL A 98 5.79 -10.86 13.83
C VAL A 98 4.99 -12.08 13.35
N ASN A 99 3.84 -12.32 13.98
CA ASN A 99 3.00 -13.49 13.71
C ASN A 99 1.86 -13.17 12.73
N ALA A 100 1.84 -11.95 12.19
CA ALA A 100 0.83 -11.55 11.23
C ALA A 100 1.07 -12.18 9.86
N THR A 101 -0.02 -12.42 9.13
CA THR A 101 -0.01 -12.69 7.70
C THR A 101 -0.34 -11.40 6.95
N VAL A 102 0.41 -11.15 5.87
CA VAL A 102 0.24 -9.98 5.01
C VAL A 102 0.07 -10.41 3.56
N MET A 103 -0.67 -9.60 2.81
CA MET A 103 -0.92 -9.73 1.39
C MET A 103 -0.62 -8.41 0.68
N LEU A 104 -0.49 -8.45 -0.64
CA LEU A 104 -0.40 -7.24 -1.45
C LEU A 104 -1.73 -6.48 -1.43
N SER A 105 -1.67 -5.16 -1.41
CA SER A 105 -2.86 -4.33 -1.58
C SER A 105 -3.27 -4.28 -3.05
N LYS A 106 -4.57 -4.16 -3.32
CA LYS A 106 -5.10 -3.87 -4.67
C LYS A 106 -4.50 -2.61 -5.30
N SER A 107 -4.10 -1.64 -4.47
CA SER A 107 -3.49 -0.41 -4.95
C SER A 107 -2.07 -0.62 -5.47
N PHE A 108 -1.35 -1.58 -4.89
CA PHE A 108 -0.04 -2.00 -5.34
C PHE A 108 -0.14 -2.88 -6.60
N GLU A 109 -1.12 -3.80 -6.64
CA GLU A 109 -1.38 -4.62 -7.83
C GLU A 109 -1.67 -3.75 -9.06
N ARG A 110 -2.55 -2.74 -8.91
CA ARG A 110 -2.83 -1.76 -9.97
C ARG A 110 -1.58 -0.98 -10.41
N LEU A 111 -0.74 -0.57 -9.46
CA LEU A 111 0.52 0.09 -9.76
C LEU A 111 1.43 -0.82 -10.62
N LEU A 112 1.50 -2.11 -10.32
CA LEU A 112 2.30 -3.08 -11.08
C LEU A 112 1.71 -3.39 -12.46
N GLU A 113 0.39 -3.28 -12.61
CA GLU A 113 -0.28 -3.51 -13.89
C GLU A 113 -0.15 -2.32 -14.84
N GLU A 114 -0.49 -1.13 -14.35
CA GLU A 114 -0.70 0.08 -15.15
C GLU A 114 0.48 1.08 -15.06
N GLY A 115 1.35 0.95 -14.07
CA GLY A 115 2.49 1.87 -13.84
C GLY A 115 2.07 3.26 -13.37
N SER A 116 0.77 3.47 -13.13
CA SER A 116 0.19 4.69 -12.60
C SER A 116 -0.87 4.35 -11.57
N LEU A 117 -1.09 5.27 -10.63
CA LEU A 117 -2.17 5.19 -9.63
C LEU A 117 -3.35 6.08 -10.03
N GLU A 118 -3.46 6.45 -11.30
CA GLU A 118 -4.48 7.39 -11.74
C GLU A 118 -5.86 6.75 -11.60
N VAL A 119 -6.61 7.25 -10.62
CA VAL A 119 -8.05 7.01 -10.55
C VAL A 119 -8.63 7.67 -11.80
N GLU A 120 -9.26 6.89 -12.66
CA GLU A 120 -10.05 7.44 -13.77
C GLU A 120 -11.04 8.45 -13.19
N LEU A 121 -10.76 9.74 -13.42
CA LEU A 121 -11.61 10.81 -12.94
C LEU A 121 -12.84 10.90 -13.86
N PRO A 122 -14.05 11.11 -13.31
CA PRO A 122 -15.20 11.42 -14.14
C PRO A 122 -14.91 12.71 -14.92
N GLN A 123 -15.27 12.74 -16.21
CA GLN A 123 -15.09 13.94 -17.02
C GLN A 123 -15.92 15.09 -16.47
N SER A 124 -15.36 16.31 -16.44
CA SER A 124 -16.05 17.51 -15.98
C SER A 124 -17.13 17.94 -16.98
N SER A 125 -18.27 17.24 -16.99
CA SER A 125 -19.47 17.71 -17.66
C SER A 125 -20.22 18.71 -16.76
N PRO A 126 -20.82 19.77 -17.31
CA PRO A 126 -21.73 20.61 -16.53
C PRO A 126 -22.82 19.75 -15.90
N TYR A 127 -23.14 20.01 -14.64
CA TYR A 127 -24.24 19.31 -13.97
C TYR A 127 -25.53 19.51 -14.74
N THR A 128 -26.11 18.41 -15.22
CA THR A 128 -27.38 18.44 -15.94
C THR A 128 -28.57 18.32 -14.99
N ASP A 129 -28.35 17.72 -13.81
CA ASP A 129 -29.36 17.55 -12.77
C ASP A 129 -28.78 17.93 -11.38
N HIS A 130 -29.63 18.52 -10.53
CA HIS A 130 -29.28 18.87 -9.15
C HIS A 130 -28.94 17.65 -8.28
N LEU A 131 -29.44 16.46 -8.66
CA LEU A 131 -29.07 15.21 -7.99
C LEU A 131 -27.61 14.81 -8.25
N GLU A 132 -27.05 15.18 -9.40
CA GLU A 132 -25.63 14.92 -9.71
C GLU A 132 -24.73 15.75 -8.81
N TYR A 133 -25.08 17.03 -8.60
CA TYR A 133 -24.38 17.90 -7.66
C TYR A 133 -24.44 17.33 -6.22
N LEU A 134 -25.63 16.89 -5.78
CA LEU A 134 -25.79 16.28 -4.45
C LEU A 134 -24.94 15.03 -4.29
N ARG A 135 -24.90 14.17 -5.31
CA ARG A 135 -24.06 12.96 -5.33
C ARG A 135 -22.59 13.30 -5.15
N ASP A 136 -22.08 14.30 -5.86
CA ASP A 136 -20.68 14.73 -5.73
C ASP A 136 -20.39 15.36 -4.36
N GLN A 137 -21.33 16.11 -3.78
CA GLN A 137 -21.18 16.64 -2.42
C GLN A 137 -21.13 15.52 -1.37
N PHE A 138 -21.96 14.49 -1.49
CA PHE A 138 -21.88 13.32 -0.60
C PHE A 138 -20.58 12.55 -0.80
N HIS A 139 -20.11 12.39 -2.04
CA HIS A 139 -18.83 11.77 -2.32
C HIS A 139 -17.67 12.53 -1.69
N ARG A 140 -17.70 13.87 -1.76
CA ARG A 140 -16.72 14.74 -1.11
C ARG A 140 -16.72 14.59 0.42
N ILE A 141 -17.89 14.47 1.05
CA ILE A 141 -18.02 14.20 2.49
C ILE A 141 -17.41 12.84 2.84
N GLU A 142 -17.68 11.81 2.04
CA GLU A 142 -17.13 10.47 2.22
C GLU A 142 -15.59 10.47 2.12
N LEU A 143 -15.04 11.19 1.15
CA LEU A 143 -13.59 11.37 1.00
C LEU A 143 -12.97 12.09 2.21
N TYR A 144 -13.59 13.17 2.70
CA TYR A 144 -13.13 13.84 3.92
C TYR A 144 -13.19 12.93 5.14
N GLN A 145 -14.23 12.12 5.27
CA GLN A 145 -14.36 11.16 6.35
C GLN A 145 -13.21 10.15 6.29
N LYS A 146 -12.94 9.57 5.12
CA LYS A 146 -11.81 8.65 4.88
C LYS A 146 -10.46 9.29 5.20
N ILE A 147 -10.22 10.52 4.75
CA ILE A 147 -8.98 11.26 5.08
C ILE A 147 -8.87 11.48 6.59
N SER A 148 -9.97 11.84 7.26
CA SER A 148 -9.99 12.09 8.70
C SER A 148 -9.66 10.83 9.49
N THR A 149 -10.22 9.67 9.13
CA THR A 149 -9.87 8.39 9.78
C THR A 149 -8.39 8.08 9.60
N ILE A 150 -7.86 8.22 8.38
CA ILE A 150 -6.45 7.92 8.11
C ILE A 150 -5.52 8.92 8.83
N ARG A 151 -5.85 10.21 8.90
CA ARG A 151 -5.05 11.21 9.65
C ARG A 151 -5.07 10.99 11.16
N HIS A 152 -6.15 10.43 11.71
CA HIS A 152 -6.23 10.10 13.13
C HIS A 152 -5.40 8.86 13.48
N ASN A 153 -5.33 7.89 12.56
CA ASN A 153 -4.69 6.60 12.80
C ASN A 153 -3.18 6.57 12.45
N TYR A 154 -2.72 7.39 11.49
CA TYR A 154 -1.33 7.38 11.04
C TYR A 154 -0.60 8.68 11.40
N LYS A 155 0.49 8.55 12.18
CA LYS A 155 1.39 9.66 12.52
C LYS A 155 2.23 10.03 11.28
N LYS A 156 1.72 11.00 10.51
CA LYS A 156 2.37 11.71 9.38
C LYS A 156 2.57 10.87 8.09
N ARG A 157 1.85 11.30 7.04
CA ARG A 157 2.00 10.97 5.60
C ARG A 157 1.87 9.49 5.22
N SER A 158 0.63 9.03 5.04
CA SER A 158 0.37 7.89 4.16
C SER A 158 0.17 8.36 2.72
N LEU A 159 0.70 7.61 1.76
CA LEU A 159 0.44 7.82 0.32
C LEU A 159 -1.05 7.79 -0.01
N SER A 160 -1.83 7.08 0.80
CA SER A 160 -3.29 7.03 0.71
C SER A 160 -3.95 8.38 1.00
N ILE A 161 -3.45 9.17 1.97
CA ILE A 161 -3.93 10.55 2.20
C ILE A 161 -3.60 11.44 1.02
N GLU A 162 -2.36 11.41 0.51
CA GLU A 162 -1.97 12.26 -0.62
C GLU A 162 -2.81 11.95 -1.88
N ARG A 163 -3.14 10.67 -2.10
CA ARG A 163 -4.06 10.24 -3.17
C ARG A 163 -5.47 10.80 -2.99
N LEU A 164 -6.03 10.68 -1.79
CA LEU A 164 -7.37 11.18 -1.49
C LEU A 164 -7.43 12.72 -1.51
N GLU A 165 -6.38 13.41 -1.08
CA GLU A 165 -6.29 14.87 -1.18
C GLU A 165 -6.17 15.33 -2.64
N LYS A 166 -5.45 14.57 -3.49
CA LYS A 166 -5.38 14.85 -4.93
C LYS A 166 -6.74 14.66 -5.59
N SER A 167 -7.50 13.60 -5.27
CA SER A 167 -8.85 13.41 -5.83
C SER A 167 -9.80 14.52 -5.37
N LEU A 168 -9.69 14.96 -4.11
CA LEU A 168 -10.53 16.04 -3.56
C LEU A 168 -10.26 17.41 -4.19
N LYS A 169 -9.01 17.70 -4.59
CA LYS A 169 -8.66 18.93 -5.29
C LYS A 169 -9.13 18.99 -6.75
N MET A 170 -9.49 17.84 -7.33
CA MET A 170 -9.86 17.70 -8.74
C MET A 170 -11.38 17.53 -8.94
N LEU A 171 -12.16 17.49 -7.85
CA LEU A 171 -13.63 17.62 -7.79
C LEU A 171 -14.02 19.10 -7.65
#